data_AF-A0A2I0I8A5-F1
#
_entry.id   AF-A0A2I0I8A5-F1
#
_cell.length_a   1.000
_cell.length_b   1.000
_cell.length_c   1.000
_cell.angle_alpha   90.00
_cell.angle_beta   90.00
_cell.angle_gamma   90.00
#
_symmetry.space_group_name_H-M   'P 1'
#
loop_
_entity.id
_entity.type
_entity.pdbx_description
1 polymer ?
#
loop_
_entity_poly.entity_id
_entity_poly.type
_entity_poly.pdbx_seq_one_letter_code
_entity_poly.pdbx_strand_id
1 'polypeptide(L)'
;MERSEKEEAEQEILETFRKVEVNIPLLDEIKQVPRYAKFLKELCINKRKLSKGEKISVGENASAVIQRKLPHKCKDPGMFTIPCTIGEKRIENAMLGLGASINVMPLSIYRTLNLGPLKDTRIIIQLERGLIHTLRE
;
A
#
# COMPACT_ATOMS: atom_id res chain seq x y z
N MET A 1 30.77 -17.97 19.93
CA MET A 1 30.18 -16.67 19.54
C MET A 1 29.10 -16.83 18.46
N GLU A 2 29.03 -17.95 17.73
CA GLU A 2 28.00 -18.21 16.69
C GLU A 2 26.59 -18.51 17.22
N ARG A 3 26.43 -18.84 18.51
CA ARG A 3 25.12 -19.21 19.08
C ARG A 3 24.19 -17.99 19.28
N SER A 4 24.76 -16.81 19.53
CA SER A 4 24.02 -15.57 19.78
C SER A 4 23.44 -14.95 18.50
N GLU A 5 24.17 -14.99 17.39
CA GLU A 5 23.69 -14.44 16.11
C GLU A 5 22.48 -15.21 15.56
N LYS A 6 22.46 -16.53 15.78
CA LYS A 6 21.32 -17.37 15.39
C LYS A 6 20.09 -17.10 16.24
N GLU A 7 20.28 -16.91 17.54
CA GLU A 7 19.20 -16.57 18.48
C GLU A 7 18.62 -15.17 18.20
N GLU A 8 19.46 -14.20 17.82
CA GLU A 8 19.03 -12.86 17.38
C GLU A 8 18.22 -12.91 16.08
N ALA A 9 18.66 -13.69 15.09
CA ALA A 9 17.92 -13.88 13.85
C ALA A 9 16.56 -14.57 14.07
N GLU A 10 16.51 -15.56 14.97
CA GLU A 10 15.26 -16.22 15.36
C GLU A 10 14.31 -15.26 16.10
N GLN A 11 14.83 -14.38 16.95
CA GLN A 11 14.05 -13.33 17.62
C GLN A 11 13.53 -12.27 16.63
N GLU A 12 14.33 -11.83 15.65
CA GLU A 12 13.91 -10.85 14.64
C GLU A 12 12.76 -11.42 13.77
N ILE A 13 12.83 -12.71 13.43
CA ILE A 13 11.77 -13.41 12.70
C ILE A 13 10.49 -13.49 13.55
N LEU A 14 10.61 -13.86 14.83
CA LEU A 14 9.48 -13.92 15.77
C LEU A 14 8.80 -12.55 15.97
N GLU A 15 9.59 -11.49 16.09
CA GLU A 15 9.11 -10.11 16.17
C GLU A 15 8.44 -9.65 14.86
N THR A 16 8.96 -10.10 13.72
CA THR A 16 8.32 -9.86 12.42
C THR A 16 6.96 -10.56 12.34
N PHE A 17 6.86 -11.83 12.76
CA PHE A 17 5.60 -12.57 12.79
C PHE A 17 4.60 -12.01 13.80
N ARG A 18 5.05 -11.45 14.93
CA ARG A 18 4.19 -10.74 15.89
C ARG A 18 3.63 -9.43 15.33
N LYS A 19 4.41 -8.71 14.52
CA LYS A 19 3.99 -7.49 13.83
C LYS A 19 3.06 -7.75 12.65
N VAL A 20 3.14 -8.94 12.05
CA VAL A 20 2.07 -9.46 11.19
C VAL A 20 0.96 -9.91 12.13
N GLU A 21 0.23 -8.94 12.68
CA GLU A 21 -1.03 -9.19 13.38
C GLU A 21 -1.98 -9.78 12.34
N VAL A 22 -1.94 -11.10 12.18
CA VAL A 22 -2.80 -11.78 11.22
C VAL A 22 -4.19 -11.61 11.76
N ASN A 23 -4.98 -10.77 11.09
CA ASN A 23 -6.40 -10.58 11.37
C ASN A 23 -7.01 -11.97 11.56
N ILE A 24 -7.33 -12.33 12.80
CA ILE A 24 -8.00 -13.59 13.13
C ILE A 24 -9.24 -13.78 12.24
N PRO A 25 -10.02 -12.72 11.92
CA PRO A 25 -11.06 -12.81 10.89
C PRO A 25 -10.53 -13.38 9.57
N LEU A 26 -9.48 -12.79 8.99
CA LEU A 26 -8.91 -13.21 7.71
C LEU A 26 -8.46 -14.67 7.72
N LEU A 27 -7.88 -15.15 8.82
CA LEU A 27 -7.52 -16.57 8.95
C LEU A 27 -8.74 -17.47 8.96
N ASP A 28 -9.80 -17.05 9.63
CA ASP A 28 -11.06 -17.79 9.66
C ASP A 28 -11.75 -17.77 8.30
N GLU A 29 -11.74 -16.65 7.57
CA GLU A 29 -12.20 -16.58 6.19
C GLU A 29 -11.35 -17.45 5.24
N ILE A 30 -10.03 -17.47 5.41
CA ILE A 30 -9.13 -18.32 4.61
C ILE A 30 -9.38 -19.81 4.89
N LYS A 31 -9.71 -20.20 6.14
CA LYS A 31 -10.11 -21.57 6.48
C LYS A 31 -11.41 -21.99 5.78
N GLN A 32 -12.34 -21.06 5.55
CA GLN A 32 -13.58 -21.34 4.82
C GLN A 32 -13.34 -21.64 3.34
N VAL A 33 -12.22 -21.20 2.76
CA VAL A 33 -11.87 -21.49 1.37
C VAL A 33 -11.01 -22.76 1.31
N PRO A 34 -11.54 -23.91 0.84
CA PRO A 34 -10.88 -25.21 0.97
C PRO A 34 -9.50 -25.26 0.31
N ARG A 35 -9.32 -24.52 -0.80
CA ARG A 35 -8.04 -24.43 -1.52
C ARG A 35 -6.95 -23.76 -0.70
N TYR A 36 -7.27 -22.69 0.01
CA TYR A 36 -6.29 -21.98 0.84
C TYR A 36 -6.06 -22.69 2.17
N ALA A 37 -7.11 -23.26 2.78
CA ALA A 37 -6.98 -24.11 3.97
C ALA A 37 -6.05 -25.31 3.70
N LYS A 38 -6.21 -25.98 2.56
CA LYS A 38 -5.34 -27.08 2.13
C LYS A 38 -3.90 -26.60 1.92
N PHE A 39 -3.70 -25.45 1.27
CA PHE A 39 -2.38 -24.88 1.04
C PHE A 39 -1.66 -24.53 2.36
N LEU A 40 -2.33 -23.83 3.30
CA LEU A 40 -1.75 -23.51 4.60
C LEU A 40 -1.44 -24.76 5.43
N LYS A 41 -2.35 -25.74 5.41
CA LYS A 41 -2.14 -27.04 6.06
C LYS A 41 -0.95 -27.77 5.44
N GLU A 42 -0.84 -27.79 4.12
CA GLU A 42 0.33 -28.33 3.41
C GLU A 42 1.61 -27.55 3.72
N LEU A 43 1.55 -26.24 3.95
CA LEU A 43 2.70 -25.41 4.30
C LEU A 43 3.18 -25.67 5.74
N CYS A 44 2.25 -25.87 6.67
CA CYS A 44 2.55 -26.21 8.07
C CYS A 44 2.99 -27.67 8.24
N ILE A 45 2.44 -28.59 7.43
CA ILE A 45 2.81 -30.03 7.44
C ILE A 45 4.11 -30.25 6.66
N ASN A 46 4.27 -29.62 5.48
CA ASN A 46 5.55 -29.50 4.79
C ASN A 46 6.38 -28.39 5.44
N LYS A 47 6.69 -28.53 6.74
CA LYS A 47 8.02 -28.13 7.26
C LYS A 47 9.12 -28.94 6.55
N ARG A 48 9.06 -29.07 5.21
CA ARG A 48 10.22 -29.37 4.40
C ARG A 48 11.19 -28.28 4.79
N LYS A 49 12.14 -28.68 5.64
CA LYS A 49 13.41 -28.00 5.79
C LYS A 49 13.77 -27.66 4.34
N LEU A 50 13.67 -26.40 3.95
CA LEU A 50 14.15 -25.96 2.65
C LEU A 50 15.58 -26.46 2.63
N SER A 51 15.80 -27.55 1.89
CA SER A 51 17.11 -28.17 1.89
C SER A 51 18.04 -27.11 1.35
N LYS A 52 19.20 -26.92 1.98
CA LYS A 52 20.12 -25.83 1.60
C LYS A 52 20.46 -26.00 0.11
N GLY A 53 19.84 -25.20 -0.76
CA GLY A 53 19.97 -25.31 -2.22
C GLY A 53 18.67 -25.59 -3.01
N GLU A 54 17.52 -25.77 -2.38
CA GLU A 54 16.25 -26.02 -3.08
C GLU A 54 15.72 -24.73 -3.75
N LYS A 55 15.73 -24.71 -5.08
CA LYS A 55 15.20 -23.59 -5.88
C LYS A 55 13.69 -23.73 -6.02
N ILE A 56 12.94 -22.93 -5.26
CA ILE A 56 11.50 -22.75 -5.44
C ILE A 56 11.23 -21.62 -6.44
N SER A 57 10.35 -21.85 -7.42
CA SER A 57 9.90 -20.80 -8.32
C SER A 57 8.83 -19.97 -7.61
N VAL A 58 9.11 -18.70 -7.38
CA VAL A 58 8.24 -17.76 -6.68
C VAL A 58 7.94 -16.61 -7.64
N GLY A 59 6.68 -16.20 -7.76
CA GLY A 59 6.32 -15.04 -8.59
C GLY A 59 6.99 -13.75 -8.11
N GLU A 60 7.21 -12.79 -9.00
CA GLU A 60 7.94 -11.54 -8.73
C GLU A 60 7.48 -10.79 -7.47
N ASN A 61 6.17 -10.73 -7.24
CA ASN A 61 5.62 -10.05 -6.06
C ASN A 61 6.02 -10.74 -4.75
N ALA A 62 6.03 -12.07 -4.73
CA ALA A 62 6.41 -12.85 -3.55
C ALA A 62 7.94 -12.90 -3.39
N SER A 63 8.71 -12.85 -4.48
CA SER A 63 10.17 -12.78 -4.41
C SER A 63 10.66 -11.44 -3.86
N ALA A 64 10.00 -10.32 -4.22
CA ALA A 64 10.31 -9.00 -3.69
C ALA A 64 10.14 -8.93 -2.16
N VAL A 65 9.04 -9.49 -1.64
CA VAL A 65 8.76 -9.58 -0.21
C VAL A 65 9.78 -10.46 0.51
N ILE A 66 10.08 -11.65 -0.03
CA ILE A 66 11.03 -12.60 0.59
C ILE A 66 12.47 -12.06 0.56
N GLN A 67 12.88 -11.41 -0.53
CA GLN A 67 14.23 -10.86 -0.65
C GLN A 67 14.38 -9.52 0.10
N ARG A 68 13.33 -9.02 0.78
CA ARG A 68 13.25 -7.67 1.35
C ARG A 68 13.71 -6.58 0.37
N LYS A 69 13.67 -6.87 -0.93
CA LYS A 69 14.01 -5.93 -1.98
C LYS A 69 12.72 -5.21 -2.30
N LEU A 70 12.66 -3.93 -1.96
CA LEU A 70 11.63 -3.07 -2.50
C LEU A 70 11.64 -3.24 -4.02
N PRO A 71 10.50 -3.55 -4.65
CA PRO A 71 10.43 -3.54 -6.10
C PRO A 71 10.96 -2.19 -6.58
N HIS A 72 11.77 -2.20 -7.63
CA HIS A 72 12.27 -0.95 -8.22
C HIS A 72 11.07 -0.05 -8.47
N LYS A 73 11.06 1.13 -7.85
CA LYS A 73 10.00 2.12 -8.07
C LYS A 73 9.88 2.30 -9.58
N CYS A 74 8.70 2.03 -10.14
CA CYS A 74 8.41 2.42 -11.52
C CYS A 74 8.75 3.89 -11.67
N LYS A 75 9.35 4.27 -12.81
CA LYS A 75 9.56 5.69 -13.14
C LYS A 75 8.21 6.39 -13.00
N ASP A 76 8.18 7.48 -12.26
CA ASP A 76 6.99 8.31 -12.16
C ASP A 76 6.65 8.76 -13.59
N PRO A 77 5.47 8.40 -14.14
CA PRO A 77 5.03 8.90 -15.44
C PRO A 77 4.85 10.42 -15.43
N GLY A 78 4.93 11.06 -14.26
CA GLY A 78 4.70 12.48 -14.06
C GLY A 78 3.21 12.72 -13.86
N MET A 79 2.74 13.85 -14.39
CA MET A 79 1.34 14.23 -14.31
C MET A 79 0.58 13.65 -15.50
N PHE A 80 -0.47 12.89 -15.23
CA PHE A 80 -1.35 12.34 -16.25
C PHE A 80 -2.81 12.60 -15.90
N THR A 81 -3.71 12.45 -16.86
CA THR A 81 -5.15 12.57 -16.61
C THR A 81 -5.80 11.20 -16.60
N ILE A 82 -6.76 11.03 -15.70
CA ILE A 82 -7.62 9.85 -15.64
C ILE A 82 -9.09 10.28 -15.60
N PRO A 83 -9.99 9.51 -16.20
CA PRO A 83 -11.41 9.68 -15.93
C PRO A 83 -11.69 9.25 -14.49
N CYS A 84 -12.50 10.02 -13.76
CA CYS A 84 -12.99 9.65 -12.44
C CYS A 84 -14.47 10.03 -12.29
N THR A 85 -15.14 9.41 -11.31
CA THR A 85 -16.53 9.75 -10.98
C THR A 85 -16.58 10.13 -9.51
N ILE A 86 -17.18 11.28 -9.21
CA ILE A 86 -17.40 11.78 -7.85
C ILE A 86 -18.91 11.92 -7.67
N GLY A 87 -19.48 11.13 -6.76
CA GLY A 87 -20.94 10.98 -6.65
C GLY A 87 -21.51 10.49 -7.98
N GLU A 88 -22.42 11.26 -8.58
CA GLU A 88 -23.03 10.97 -9.88
C GLU A 88 -22.38 11.73 -11.05
N LYS A 89 -21.34 12.56 -10.80
CA LYS A 89 -20.69 13.36 -11.84
C LYS A 89 -19.42 12.67 -12.32
N ARG A 90 -19.36 12.45 -13.64
CA ARG A 90 -18.17 11.97 -14.32
C ARG A 90 -17.28 13.14 -14.73
N ILE A 91 -16.00 13.02 -14.44
CA ILE A 91 -14.92 13.95 -14.81
C ILE A 91 -14.00 13.19 -15.75
N GLU A 92 -13.94 13.58 -17.03
CA GLU A 92 -13.15 12.84 -18.02
C GLU A 92 -11.63 13.01 -17.84
N ASN A 93 -11.20 14.18 -17.34
CA ASN A 93 -9.79 14.56 -17.26
C ASN A 93 -9.41 15.03 -15.86
N ALA A 94 -9.41 14.13 -14.87
CA ALA A 94 -8.88 14.43 -13.56
C ALA A 94 -7.36 14.28 -13.56
N MET A 95 -6.64 15.35 -13.22
CA MET A 95 -5.18 15.34 -13.17
C MET A 95 -4.70 14.56 -11.95
N LEU A 96 -3.86 13.56 -12.17
CA LEU A 96 -3.19 12.76 -11.15
C LEU A 96 -1.68 13.02 -11.22
N GLY A 97 -1.11 13.47 -10.11
CA GLY A 97 0.34 13.58 -9.92
C GLY A 97 0.76 12.69 -8.76
N LEU A 98 1.57 11.65 -9.02
CA LEU A 98 2.02 10.72 -7.98
C LEU A 98 2.98 11.37 -6.95
N GLY A 99 3.59 12.49 -7.33
CA GLY A 99 4.39 13.34 -6.44
C GLY A 99 3.60 14.43 -5.70
N ALA A 100 2.28 14.55 -5.89
CA ALA A 100 1.48 15.56 -5.22
C ALA A 100 1.05 15.09 -3.83
N SER A 101 1.27 15.92 -2.81
CA SER A 101 0.85 15.66 -1.42
C SER A 101 -0.54 16.20 -1.10
N ILE A 102 -1.13 17.00 -2.01
CA ILE A 102 -2.43 17.65 -1.83
C ILE A 102 -3.33 17.39 -3.05
N ASN A 103 -4.63 17.26 -2.79
CA ASN A 103 -5.66 17.21 -3.83
C ASN A 103 -6.36 18.57 -3.91
N VAL A 104 -6.57 19.08 -5.12
CA VAL A 104 -7.27 20.35 -5.36
C VAL A 104 -8.48 20.09 -6.23
N MET A 105 -9.64 20.59 -5.81
CA MET A 105 -10.88 20.57 -6.58
C MET A 105 -11.26 22.00 -6.93
N PRO A 106 -11.41 22.35 -8.23
CA PRO A 106 -11.89 23.68 -8.60
C PRO A 106 -13.28 23.95 -8.03
N LEU A 107 -13.52 25.18 -7.56
CA LEU A 107 -14.81 25.61 -7.00
C LEU A 107 -15.99 25.38 -7.97
N SER A 108 -15.76 25.48 -9.29
CA SER A 108 -16.77 25.18 -10.31
C SER A 108 -17.23 23.71 -10.27
N ILE A 109 -16.30 22.78 -10.05
CA ILE A 109 -16.61 21.35 -9.90
C ILE A 109 -17.32 21.12 -8.57
N TYR A 110 -16.83 21.72 -7.49
CA TYR A 110 -17.49 21.64 -6.18
C TYR A 110 -18.96 22.07 -6.25
N ARG A 111 -19.23 23.22 -6.88
CA ARG A 111 -20.60 23.73 -7.09
C ARG A 111 -21.45 22.78 -7.93
N THR A 112 -20.87 22.16 -8.96
CA THR A 112 -21.59 21.19 -9.83
C THR A 112 -21.95 19.90 -9.08
N LEU A 113 -21.17 19.54 -8.06
CA LEU A 113 -21.39 18.36 -7.22
C LEU A 113 -22.44 18.59 -6.12
N ASN A 114 -22.87 19.84 -5.89
CA ASN A 114 -23.84 20.19 -4.84
C ASN A 114 -23.51 19.62 -3.46
N LEU A 115 -22.23 19.68 -3.05
CA LEU A 115 -21.73 19.09 -1.80
C LEU A 115 -22.13 19.85 -0.51
N GLY A 116 -23.01 20.85 -0.64
CA GLY A 116 -23.45 21.71 0.45
C GLY A 116 -22.62 22.99 0.58
N PRO A 117 -22.80 23.74 1.69
CA PRO A 117 -22.08 24.98 1.92
C PRO A 117 -20.60 24.71 2.27
N LEU A 118 -19.70 25.44 1.62
CA LEU A 118 -18.29 25.52 2.02
C LEU A 118 -18.15 26.40 3.26
N LYS A 119 -17.27 25.98 4.17
CA LYS A 119 -16.84 26.82 5.29
C LYS A 119 -15.53 27.48 4.93
N ASP A 120 -15.52 28.81 4.95
CA ASP A 120 -14.31 29.61 4.76
C ASP A 120 -13.19 29.11 5.68
N THR A 121 -12.17 28.54 5.06
CA THR A 121 -11.03 27.94 5.74
C THR A 121 -9.77 28.57 5.19
N ARG A 122 -8.98 29.20 6.05
CA ARG A 122 -7.68 29.75 5.63
C ARG A 122 -6.68 28.62 5.50
N ILE A 123 -6.20 28.39 4.28
CA ILE A 123 -5.19 27.37 3.98
C ILE A 123 -3.89 28.08 3.60
N ILE A 124 -2.80 27.69 4.24
CA ILE A 124 -1.43 28.15 3.94
C ILE A 124 -0.72 27.01 3.23
N ILE A 125 -0.39 27.21 1.95
CA ILE A 125 0.35 26.21 1.16
C ILE A 125 1.77 26.70 0.99
N GLN A 126 2.74 25.90 1.44
CA GLN A 126 4.16 26.12 1.24
C GLN A 126 4.60 25.34 0.00
N LEU A 127 5.07 26.05 -1.02
CA LEU A 127 5.64 25.44 -2.22
C LEU A 127 7.14 25.20 -2.01
N GLU A 128 7.71 24.18 -2.67
CA GLU A 128 9.12 23.77 -2.51
C GLU A 128 10.15 24.90 -2.77
N ARG A 129 9.75 25.99 -3.44
CA ARG A 129 10.58 27.18 -3.67
C ARG A 129 10.34 28.32 -2.67
N GLY A 130 9.70 28.06 -1.54
CA GLY A 130 9.50 29.03 -0.45
C GLY A 130 8.37 30.04 -0.67
N LEU A 131 7.59 29.91 -1.76
CA LEU A 131 6.38 30.70 -1.93
C LEU A 131 5.29 30.19 -0.98
N ILE A 132 4.82 31.07 -0.10
CA ILE A 132 3.64 30.87 0.73
C ILE A 132 2.45 31.47 -0.01
N HIS A 133 1.49 30.65 -0.41
CA HIS A 133 0.22 31.14 -0.95
C HIS A 133 -0.88 30.96 0.11
N THR A 134 -1.60 32.03 0.42
CA THR A 134 -2.77 32.00 1.28
C THR A 134 -4.00 31.93 0.39
N LEU A 135 -4.69 30.79 0.40
CA LEU A 135 -5.98 30.66 -0.25
C LEU A 135 -7.08 31.01 0.76
N ARG A 136 -8.01 31.86 0.33
CA ARG A 136 -9.33 32.00 0.94
C ARG A 136 -10.32 31.46 -0.08
N GLU A 137 -10.99 30.37 0.27
CA GLU A 137 -12.14 29.85 -0.47
C GLU A 137 -13.42 30.18 0.28
#